data_AF-A0A0Q7SM08-F1
#
_entry.id   AF-A0A0Q7SM08-F1
#
_cell.length_a   1.000
_cell.length_b   1.000
_cell.length_c   1.000
_cell.angle_alpha   90.00
_cell.angle_beta   90.00
_cell.angle_gamma   90.00
#
_symmetry.space_group_name_H-M   'P 1'
#
loop_
_entity.id
_entity.type
_entity.pdbx_description
1 polymer ?
#
loop_
_entity_poly.entity_id
_entity_poly.type
_entity_poly.pdbx_seq_one_letter_code
_entity_poly.pdbx_strand_id
1 'polypeptide(L)'
;MNRLQSELQRLYLLPSSHPGEAADGRLINARGELRAMMLELARPAGWDALSRVWQGVQADLGLPAPAIAVSGTDGLQLWFSLQEATSAARAAAFLSQLTARYLAGVAPARLRSMPSATEPSWRAALVPAQQAGSENWSAFVAPDLAPVFADTPWLDIPPSVEGQADLLAKLKSIEPVALDAAIRRLQPLDGPAPEAPPPNAPRAATQPVASPDVDPRRFLQQVLNDETAALPLRIEAAKALLPRS
;
A
#
# COMPACT_ATOMS: atom_id res chain seq x y z
N MET A 1 -15.37 13.66 -27.28
CA MET A 1 -14.92 12.83 -26.15
C MET A 1 -15.69 11.52 -26.20
N ASN A 2 -15.02 10.38 -26.23
CA ASN A 2 -15.70 9.09 -26.15
C ASN A 2 -16.03 8.73 -24.69
N ARG A 3 -16.83 7.68 -24.48
CA ARG A 3 -17.29 7.29 -23.14
C ARG A 3 -16.15 6.96 -22.19
N LEU A 4 -15.13 6.25 -22.68
CA LEU A 4 -13.92 5.93 -21.90
C LEU A 4 -13.21 7.20 -21.41
N GLN A 5 -13.02 8.21 -22.27
CA GLN A 5 -12.40 9.48 -21.90
C GLN A 5 -13.21 10.20 -20.81
N SER A 6 -14.54 10.17 -20.89
CA SER A 6 -15.42 10.72 -19.86
C SER A 6 -15.24 10.02 -18.51
N GLU A 7 -15.13 8.69 -18.49
CA GLU A 7 -14.91 7.92 -17.26
C GLU A 7 -13.51 8.16 -16.67
N LEU A 8 -12.48 8.25 -17.51
CA LEU A 8 -11.12 8.61 -17.06
C LEU A 8 -11.08 10.01 -16.45
N GLN A 9 -11.75 10.98 -17.07
CA GLN A 9 -11.84 12.33 -16.52
C GLN A 9 -12.63 12.36 -15.20
N ARG A 10 -13.74 11.63 -15.12
CA ARG A 10 -14.54 11.51 -13.89
C ARG A 10 -13.70 10.97 -12.74
N LEU A 11 -12.94 9.91 -12.99
CA LEU A 11 -12.23 9.16 -11.94
C LEU A 11 -10.84 9.71 -11.60
N TYR A 12 -10.03 10.08 -12.59
CA TYR A 12 -8.58 10.21 -12.37
C TYR A 12 -8.00 11.58 -12.70
N LEU A 13 -8.63 12.34 -13.58
CA LEU A 13 -8.07 13.63 -14.03
C LEU A 13 -8.54 14.78 -13.14
N LEU A 14 -7.67 15.76 -12.94
CA LEU A 14 -8.04 16.99 -12.25
C LEU A 14 -9.04 17.80 -13.11
N PRO A 15 -10.10 18.35 -12.49
CA PRO A 15 -10.95 19.31 -13.19
C PRO A 15 -10.14 20.57 -13.52
N SER A 16 -10.57 21.29 -14.56
CA SER A 16 -10.01 22.59 -14.91
C SER A 16 -10.09 23.54 -13.71
N SER A 17 -9.03 24.31 -13.48
CA SER A 17 -9.02 25.31 -12.40
C SER A 17 -9.97 26.49 -12.68
N HIS A 18 -10.39 26.68 -13.94
CA HIS A 18 -11.30 27.74 -14.36
C HIS A 18 -12.50 27.18 -15.15
N PRO A 19 -13.72 27.70 -14.94
CA PRO A 19 -14.86 27.39 -15.78
C PRO A 19 -14.61 27.90 -17.21
N GLY A 20 -14.57 27.00 -18.20
CA GLY A 20 -14.35 27.35 -19.61
C GLY A 20 -12.97 27.00 -20.16
N GLU A 21 -12.01 26.63 -19.32
CA GLU A 21 -10.75 26.02 -19.77
C GLU A 21 -10.94 24.51 -19.99
N ALA A 22 -10.34 23.97 -21.06
CA ALA A 22 -10.29 22.53 -21.27
C ALA A 22 -9.63 21.87 -20.06
N ALA A 23 -10.17 20.73 -19.61
CA ALA A 23 -9.58 19.98 -18.52
C ALA A 23 -8.10 19.75 -18.82
N ASP A 24 -7.23 20.12 -17.88
CA ASP A 24 -5.77 19.99 -18.04
C ASP A 24 -5.37 18.56 -18.37
N GLY A 25 -6.24 17.58 -18.06
CA GLY A 25 -6.05 16.18 -18.41
C GLY A 25 -4.87 15.54 -17.68
N ARG A 26 -4.41 16.17 -16.59
CA ARG A 26 -3.24 15.76 -15.82
C ARG A 26 -3.65 14.99 -14.57
N LEU A 27 -2.83 13.99 -14.23
CA LEU A 27 -2.94 13.24 -12.99
C LEU A 27 -2.48 14.06 -11.77
N ILE A 28 -1.48 14.93 -11.96
CA ILE A 28 -0.93 15.81 -10.93
C ILE A 28 -0.73 17.22 -11.53
N ASN A 29 -1.22 18.27 -10.86
CA ASN A 29 -1.04 19.66 -11.32
C ASN A 29 0.30 20.26 -10.84
N ALA A 30 0.59 21.49 -11.26
CA ALA A 30 1.81 22.20 -10.87
C ALA A 30 1.89 22.52 -9.36
N ARG A 31 0.74 22.49 -8.65
CA ARG A 31 0.67 22.65 -7.19
C ARG A 31 0.92 21.35 -6.44
N GLY A 32 1.12 20.24 -7.15
CA GLY A 32 1.30 18.92 -6.56
C GLY A 32 -0.01 18.31 -6.03
N GLU A 33 -1.16 18.78 -6.50
CA GLU A 33 -2.47 18.20 -6.17
C GLU A 33 -2.84 17.13 -7.20
N LEU A 34 -3.64 16.14 -6.79
CA LEU A 34 -4.03 14.99 -7.60
C LEU A 34 -5.40 14.43 -7.21
N ARG A 35 -6.03 13.72 -8.14
CA ARG A 35 -7.26 12.94 -7.92
C ARG A 35 -7.09 11.44 -8.13
N ALA A 36 -5.88 10.97 -8.43
CA ALA A 36 -5.60 9.57 -8.71
C ALA A 36 -4.36 9.11 -7.96
N MET A 37 -4.50 8.01 -7.22
CA MET A 37 -3.36 7.29 -6.66
C MET A 37 -3.21 5.96 -7.38
N MET A 38 -1.98 5.53 -7.61
CA MET A 38 -1.69 4.26 -8.26
C MET A 38 -0.69 3.48 -7.41
N LEU A 39 -0.95 2.19 -7.21
CA LEU A 39 -0.03 1.23 -6.62
C LEU A 39 0.21 0.08 -7.59
N GLU A 40 1.45 -0.18 -7.94
CA GLU A 40 1.87 -1.24 -8.85
C GLU A 40 2.70 -2.28 -8.13
N LEU A 41 2.46 -3.54 -8.47
CA LEU A 41 3.35 -4.64 -8.14
C LEU A 41 3.94 -5.20 -9.44
N ALA A 42 5.23 -4.95 -9.64
CA ALA A 42 6.01 -5.46 -10.75
C ALA A 42 6.47 -6.92 -10.52
N ARG A 43 7.10 -7.50 -11.55
CA ARG A 43 7.38 -8.94 -11.66
C ARG A 43 8.02 -9.57 -10.40
N PRO A 44 7.58 -10.79 -10.03
CA PRO A 44 6.38 -11.46 -10.53
C PRO A 44 5.11 -10.68 -10.16
N ALA A 45 4.18 -10.45 -11.09
CA ALA A 45 2.99 -9.62 -10.81
C ALA A 45 1.98 -10.44 -10.00
N GLY A 46 2.26 -10.60 -8.71
CA GLY A 46 1.52 -11.50 -7.83
C GLY A 46 0.15 -10.93 -7.47
N TRP A 47 -0.89 -11.34 -8.19
CA TRP A 47 -2.26 -10.99 -7.84
C TRP A 47 -2.61 -11.39 -6.39
N ASP A 48 -2.04 -12.47 -5.85
CA ASP A 48 -2.24 -12.86 -4.44
C ASP A 48 -1.82 -11.79 -3.42
N ALA A 49 -0.82 -10.98 -3.75
CA ALA A 49 -0.42 -9.86 -2.89
C ALA A 49 -1.32 -8.64 -3.11
N LEU A 50 -1.61 -8.27 -4.37
CA LEU A 50 -2.47 -7.12 -4.65
C LEU A 50 -3.93 -7.35 -4.28
N SER A 51 -4.43 -8.58 -4.35
CA SER A 51 -5.79 -8.93 -3.94
C SER A 51 -6.01 -8.69 -2.45
N ARG A 52 -4.98 -8.91 -1.61
CA ARG A 52 -5.02 -8.54 -0.18
C ARG A 52 -5.20 -7.04 0.02
N VAL A 53 -4.51 -6.21 -0.77
CA VAL A 53 -4.72 -4.76 -0.76
C VAL A 53 -6.12 -4.43 -1.25
N TRP A 54 -6.53 -4.98 -2.39
CA TRP A 54 -7.82 -4.72 -3.04
C TRP A 54 -9.01 -5.07 -2.13
N GLN A 55 -8.95 -6.20 -1.42
CA GLN A 55 -9.96 -6.59 -0.43
C GLN A 55 -9.85 -5.75 0.84
N GLY A 56 -8.64 -5.57 1.38
CA GLY A 56 -8.42 -4.85 2.64
C GLY A 56 -8.85 -3.39 2.59
N VAL A 57 -8.66 -2.69 1.45
CA VAL A 57 -9.16 -1.30 1.33
C VAL A 57 -10.68 -1.21 1.41
N GLN A 58 -11.40 -2.24 0.96
CA GLN A 58 -12.85 -2.29 1.03
C GLN A 58 -13.33 -2.75 2.41
N ALA A 59 -12.82 -3.89 2.87
CA ALA A 59 -13.27 -4.55 4.09
C ALA A 59 -12.81 -3.81 5.36
N ASP A 60 -11.53 -3.44 5.43
CA ASP A 60 -10.95 -2.88 6.65
C ASP A 60 -11.08 -1.35 6.70
N LEU A 61 -10.93 -0.69 5.54
CA LEU A 61 -10.90 0.77 5.45
C LEU A 61 -12.22 1.39 5.00
N GLY A 62 -13.16 0.59 4.50
CA GLY A 62 -14.46 1.06 4.01
C GLY A 62 -14.37 1.93 2.75
N LEU A 63 -13.29 1.79 1.97
CA LEU A 63 -13.08 2.54 0.74
C LEU A 63 -13.73 1.84 -0.46
N PRO A 64 -14.13 2.58 -1.51
CA PRO A 64 -14.47 2.01 -2.81
C PRO A 64 -13.38 1.09 -3.37
N ALA A 65 -13.79 0.09 -4.14
CA ALA A 65 -12.88 -0.78 -4.86
C ALA A 65 -11.99 0.04 -5.82
N PRO A 66 -10.66 -0.07 -5.74
CA PRO A 66 -9.79 0.50 -6.77
C PRO A 66 -9.94 -0.28 -8.07
N ALA A 67 -9.71 0.39 -9.20
CA ALA A 67 -9.63 -0.30 -10.49
C ALA A 67 -8.38 -1.18 -10.52
N ILE A 68 -8.48 -2.30 -11.23
CA ILE A 68 -7.34 -3.18 -11.48
C ILE A 68 -6.93 -2.96 -12.92
N ALA A 69 -5.64 -2.77 -13.15
CA ALA A 69 -5.09 -2.63 -14.49
C ALA A 69 -3.85 -3.50 -14.67
N VAL A 70 -3.67 -3.98 -15.89
CA VAL A 70 -2.39 -4.52 -16.35
C VAL A 70 -1.54 -3.35 -16.87
N SER A 71 -0.27 -3.28 -16.49
CA SER A 71 0.60 -2.16 -16.86
C SER A 71 0.97 -2.15 -18.34
N GLY A 72 0.80 -3.27 -19.05
CA GLY A 72 1.30 -3.48 -20.40
C GLY A 72 2.77 -3.92 -20.44
N THR A 73 3.46 -3.91 -19.29
CA THR A 73 4.91 -4.16 -19.19
C THR A 73 5.21 -5.36 -18.30
N ASP A 74 5.10 -5.18 -16.99
CA ASP A 74 5.67 -6.06 -15.99
C ASP A 74 4.91 -6.07 -14.67
N GLY A 75 3.78 -5.37 -14.58
CA GLY A 75 3.08 -5.23 -13.30
C GLY A 75 1.56 -5.19 -13.40
N LEU A 76 0.95 -5.50 -12.28
CA LEU A 76 -0.47 -5.23 -12.03
C LEU A 76 -0.57 -3.95 -11.19
N GLN A 77 -1.59 -3.16 -11.47
CA GLN A 77 -1.80 -1.85 -10.88
C GLN A 77 -3.17 -1.78 -10.20
N LEU A 78 -3.22 -1.08 -9.08
CA LEU A 78 -4.44 -0.65 -8.40
C LEU A 78 -4.57 0.87 -8.52
N TRP A 79 -5.68 1.32 -9.10
CA TRP A 79 -5.97 2.73 -9.31
C TRP A 79 -7.08 3.20 -8.39
N PHE A 80 -6.74 4.12 -7.49
CA PHE A 80 -7.66 4.75 -6.56
C PHE A 80 -8.09 6.10 -7.10
N SER A 81 -9.41 6.31 -7.19
CA SER A 81 -10.00 7.60 -7.56
C SER A 81 -10.33 8.40 -6.30
N LEU A 82 -10.02 9.69 -6.28
CA LEU A 82 -10.37 10.62 -5.22
C LEU A 82 -11.44 11.60 -5.71
N GLN A 83 -12.45 11.84 -4.89
CA GLN A 83 -13.53 12.76 -5.24
C GLN A 83 -13.00 14.19 -5.30
N GLU A 84 -12.21 14.60 -4.30
CA GLU A 84 -11.55 15.90 -4.23
C GLU A 84 -10.04 15.77 -4.44
N ALA A 85 -9.43 16.86 -4.92
CA ALA A 85 -7.99 16.91 -5.09
C ALA A 85 -7.28 16.90 -3.73
N THR A 86 -6.20 16.13 -3.62
CA THR A 86 -5.38 16.05 -2.41
C THR A 86 -3.91 16.30 -2.73
N SER A 87 -3.11 16.67 -1.73
CA SER A 87 -1.68 16.90 -1.94
C SER A 87 -0.92 15.60 -2.19
N ALA A 88 0.09 15.65 -3.06
CA ALA A 88 0.92 14.51 -3.40
C ALA A 88 1.62 13.93 -2.15
N ALA A 89 2.04 14.77 -1.22
CA ALA A 89 2.64 14.33 0.04
C ALA A 89 1.66 13.49 0.88
N ARG A 90 0.40 13.94 0.99
CA ARG A 90 -0.64 13.22 1.73
C ARG A 90 -0.99 11.89 1.09
N ALA A 91 -1.14 11.87 -0.23
CA ALA A 91 -1.40 10.65 -0.99
C ALA A 91 -0.22 9.66 -0.93
N ALA A 92 1.02 10.14 -1.03
CA ALA A 92 2.21 9.29 -0.91
C ALA A 92 2.32 8.66 0.51
N ALA A 93 2.02 9.44 1.55
CA ALA A 93 2.01 8.93 2.92
C ALA A 93 0.91 7.87 3.15
N PHE A 94 -0.27 8.04 2.55
CA PHE A 94 -1.33 7.04 2.57
C PHE A 94 -0.91 5.75 1.86
N LEU A 95 -0.36 5.86 0.64
CA LEU A 95 0.14 4.71 -0.12
C LEU A 95 1.26 3.97 0.63
N SER A 96 2.18 4.69 1.26
CA SER A 96 3.26 4.10 2.08
C SER A 96 2.72 3.30 3.27
N GLN A 97 1.70 3.81 3.96
CA GLN A 97 1.05 3.07 5.05
C GLN A 97 0.27 1.85 4.53
N LEU A 98 -0.36 1.97 3.36
CA LEU A 98 -1.08 0.88 2.73
C LEU A 98 -0.13 -0.26 2.33
N THR A 99 1.01 0.06 1.72
CA THR A 99 2.04 -0.94 1.37
C THR A 99 2.66 -1.54 2.62
N ALA A 100 2.96 -0.74 3.65
CA ALA A 100 3.49 -1.25 4.92
C ALA A 100 2.54 -2.24 5.60
N ARG A 101 1.23 -1.99 5.57
CA ARG A 101 0.23 -2.87 6.21
C ARG A 101 -0.01 -4.16 5.44
N TYR A 102 -0.28 -4.07 4.14
CA TYR A 102 -0.75 -5.21 3.35
C TYR A 102 0.36 -5.92 2.58
N LEU A 103 1.48 -5.24 2.34
CA LEU A 103 2.58 -5.70 1.48
C LEU A 103 3.94 -5.74 2.21
N ALA A 104 3.97 -5.83 3.54
CA ALA A 104 5.20 -5.89 4.35
C ALA A 104 6.22 -6.97 3.88
N GLY A 105 5.75 -8.08 3.30
CA GLY A 105 6.59 -9.15 2.78
C GLY A 105 7.05 -8.99 1.32
N VAL A 106 6.70 -7.89 0.66
CA VAL A 106 7.07 -7.63 -0.74
C VAL A 106 8.31 -6.74 -0.79
N ALA A 107 9.29 -7.11 -1.61
CA ALA A 107 10.49 -6.32 -1.80
C ALA A 107 10.15 -4.91 -2.34
N PRO A 108 10.66 -3.82 -1.72
CA PRO A 108 10.35 -2.45 -2.13
C PRO A 108 10.67 -2.16 -3.60
N ALA A 109 11.71 -2.78 -4.15
CA ALA A 109 12.11 -2.65 -5.56
C ALA A 109 11.03 -3.12 -6.57
N ARG A 110 10.05 -3.91 -6.12
CA ARG A 110 8.92 -4.38 -6.94
C ARG A 110 7.69 -3.49 -6.83
N LEU A 111 7.66 -2.56 -5.88
CA LEU A 111 6.53 -1.67 -5.66
C LEU A 111 6.80 -0.34 -6.35
N ARG A 112 5.86 0.09 -7.20
CA ARG A 112 5.85 1.46 -7.70
C ARG A 112 4.58 2.13 -7.22
N SER A 113 4.67 3.41 -6.87
CA SER A 113 3.51 4.16 -6.40
C SER A 113 3.50 5.55 -7.00
N MET A 114 2.31 6.02 -7.38
CA MET A 114 2.10 7.39 -7.82
C MET A 114 1.03 8.03 -6.93
N PRO A 115 1.32 9.15 -6.26
CA PRO A 115 2.62 9.83 -6.20
C PRO A 115 3.69 8.98 -5.49
N SER A 116 4.95 9.15 -5.88
CA SER A 116 6.09 8.55 -5.20
C SER A 116 6.69 9.52 -4.20
N ALA A 117 7.02 9.04 -3.00
CA ALA A 117 7.75 9.82 -2.01
C ALA A 117 9.23 9.99 -2.37
N THR A 118 9.82 9.00 -3.08
CA THR A 118 11.24 8.98 -3.44
C THR A 118 11.51 9.57 -4.82
N GLU A 119 10.55 9.49 -5.73
CA GLU A 119 10.66 10.00 -7.10
C GLU A 119 9.47 10.92 -7.45
N PRO A 120 9.40 12.15 -6.88
CA PRO A 120 8.23 13.02 -7.04
C PRO A 120 8.01 13.51 -8.48
N SER A 121 8.96 13.32 -9.40
CA SER A 121 8.82 13.66 -10.82
C SER A 121 8.21 12.53 -11.65
N TRP A 122 8.33 11.28 -11.22
CA TRP A 122 7.83 10.13 -11.98
C TRP A 122 6.29 10.08 -11.93
N ARG A 123 5.67 9.73 -13.07
CA ARG A 123 4.22 9.63 -13.23
C ARG A 123 3.85 8.34 -13.94
N ALA A 124 2.79 7.69 -13.47
CA ALA A 124 2.19 6.58 -14.19
C ALA A 124 1.54 7.09 -15.48
N ALA A 125 1.66 6.32 -16.56
CA ALA A 125 0.89 6.56 -17.78
C ALA A 125 -0.59 6.24 -17.54
N LEU A 126 -1.48 6.95 -18.23
CA LEU A 126 -2.90 6.60 -18.23
C LEU A 126 -3.13 5.26 -18.93
N VAL A 127 -4.06 4.48 -18.39
CA VAL A 127 -4.55 3.22 -18.94
C VAL A 127 -5.94 3.46 -19.52
N PRO A 128 -6.35 2.81 -20.62
CA PRO A 128 -5.56 1.93 -21.49
C PRO A 128 -4.66 2.69 -22.48
N ALA A 129 -3.48 2.14 -22.77
CA ALA A 129 -2.53 2.66 -23.75
C ALA A 129 -1.57 1.58 -24.27
N GLN A 130 -1.14 1.70 -25.51
CA GLN A 130 -0.07 0.87 -26.06
C GLN A 130 1.27 1.25 -25.45
N GLN A 131 2.07 0.26 -25.07
CA GLN A 131 3.39 0.48 -24.48
C GLN A 131 4.43 0.77 -25.56
N ALA A 132 5.19 1.86 -25.37
CA ALA A 132 6.18 2.32 -26.33
C ALA A 132 7.22 1.21 -26.61
N GLY A 133 7.44 0.91 -27.89
CA GLY A 133 8.39 -0.12 -28.31
C GLY A 133 7.86 -1.56 -28.23
N SER A 134 6.55 -1.77 -28.02
CA SER A 134 5.93 -3.10 -28.05
C SER A 134 4.51 -3.08 -28.64
N GLU A 135 3.98 -4.26 -28.95
CA GLU A 135 2.57 -4.45 -29.33
C GLU A 135 1.65 -4.61 -28.10
N ASN A 136 2.22 -4.53 -26.90
CA ASN A 136 1.52 -4.76 -25.64
C ASN A 136 0.68 -3.55 -25.26
N TRP A 137 -0.52 -3.83 -24.75
CA TRP A 137 -1.45 -2.83 -24.26
C TRP A 137 -1.63 -2.93 -22.76
N SER A 138 -1.66 -1.77 -22.10
CA SER A 138 -2.23 -1.64 -20.76
C SER A 138 -3.75 -1.59 -20.86
N ALA A 139 -4.44 -2.17 -19.88
CA ALA A 139 -5.88 -2.20 -19.84
C ALA A 139 -6.42 -2.37 -18.41
N PHE A 140 -7.61 -1.83 -18.16
CA PHE A 140 -8.37 -2.20 -16.97
C PHE A 140 -8.95 -3.60 -17.13
N VAL A 141 -8.93 -4.36 -16.04
CA VAL A 141 -9.41 -5.73 -15.99
C VAL A 141 -10.36 -5.91 -14.80
N ALA A 142 -11.28 -6.84 -14.94
CA ALA A 142 -12.16 -7.22 -13.84
C ALA A 142 -11.40 -8.07 -12.81
N PRO A 143 -11.82 -8.09 -11.53
CA PRO A 143 -11.10 -8.78 -10.45
C PRO A 143 -10.95 -10.29 -10.67
N ASP A 144 -11.91 -10.92 -11.34
CA ASP A 144 -11.91 -12.34 -11.73
C ASP A 144 -10.89 -12.66 -12.83
N LEU A 145 -10.53 -11.68 -13.65
CA LEU A 145 -9.54 -11.84 -14.72
C LEU A 145 -8.12 -11.46 -14.29
N ALA A 146 -7.96 -10.71 -13.20
CA ALA A 146 -6.64 -10.27 -12.71
C ALA A 146 -5.61 -11.42 -12.48
N PRO A 147 -5.98 -12.60 -11.94
CA PRO A 147 -5.04 -13.71 -11.80
C PRO A 147 -4.45 -14.21 -13.13
N VAL A 148 -5.18 -14.09 -14.24
CA VAL A 148 -4.76 -14.56 -15.57
C VAL A 148 -3.56 -13.77 -16.09
N PHE A 149 -3.41 -12.53 -15.62
CA PHE A 149 -2.37 -11.60 -16.07
C PHE A 149 -1.15 -11.55 -15.13
N ALA A 150 -0.99 -12.52 -14.22
CA ALA A 150 0.12 -12.54 -13.27
C ALA A 150 1.50 -12.72 -13.95
N ASP A 151 1.56 -13.53 -15.02
CA ASP A 151 2.78 -13.80 -15.77
C ASP A 151 2.95 -12.89 -17.00
N THR A 152 1.83 -12.58 -17.67
CA THR A 152 1.78 -11.69 -18.85
C THR A 152 0.88 -10.50 -18.58
N PRO A 153 1.33 -9.47 -17.83
CA PRO A 153 0.53 -8.30 -17.47
C PRO A 153 0.33 -7.31 -18.64
N TRP A 154 -0.25 -7.78 -19.74
CA TRP A 154 -0.60 -6.98 -20.92
C TRP A 154 -1.69 -7.66 -21.75
N LEU A 155 -2.25 -6.91 -22.71
CA LEU A 155 -3.03 -7.46 -23.81
C LEU A 155 -2.24 -7.36 -25.12
N ASP A 156 -2.37 -8.37 -25.98
CA ASP A 156 -1.75 -8.36 -27.32
C ASP A 156 -2.59 -7.59 -28.36
N ILE A 157 -3.82 -7.21 -28.00
CA ILE A 157 -4.76 -6.47 -28.84
C ILE A 157 -5.26 -5.21 -28.13
N PRO A 158 -5.63 -4.16 -28.87
CA PRO A 158 -6.23 -2.97 -28.28
C PRO A 158 -7.51 -3.32 -27.51
N PRO A 159 -7.67 -2.85 -26.26
CA PRO A 159 -8.87 -3.12 -25.50
C PRO A 159 -10.08 -2.37 -26.07
N SER A 160 -11.27 -2.99 -26.00
CA SER A 160 -12.52 -2.36 -26.41
C SER A 160 -12.81 -1.09 -25.59
N VAL A 161 -13.06 0.03 -26.27
CA VAL A 161 -13.38 1.32 -25.63
C VAL A 161 -14.61 1.22 -24.74
N GLU A 162 -15.65 0.54 -25.22
CA GLU A 162 -16.92 0.33 -24.52
C GLU A 162 -16.73 -0.58 -23.30
N GLY A 163 -16.01 -1.70 -23.47
CA GLY A 163 -15.73 -2.62 -22.37
C GLY A 163 -14.92 -1.97 -21.25
N GLN A 164 -13.90 -1.16 -21.61
CA GLN A 164 -13.13 -0.38 -20.63
C GLN A 164 -14.00 0.66 -19.91
N ALA A 165 -14.87 1.36 -20.65
CA ALA A 165 -15.80 2.32 -20.06
C ALA A 165 -16.81 1.65 -19.10
N ASP A 166 -17.30 0.46 -19.44
CA ASP A 166 -18.23 -0.30 -18.58
C ASP A 166 -17.58 -0.80 -17.28
N LEU A 167 -16.28 -1.15 -17.32
CA LEU A 167 -15.52 -1.46 -16.11
C LEU A 167 -15.41 -0.22 -15.21
N LEU A 168 -15.02 0.92 -15.79
CA LEU A 168 -14.83 2.16 -15.03
C LEU A 168 -16.13 2.78 -14.50
N ALA A 169 -17.23 2.67 -15.25
CA ALA A 169 -18.53 3.23 -14.86
C ALA A 169 -19.06 2.65 -13.52
N LYS A 170 -18.65 1.43 -13.16
CA LYS A 170 -19.01 0.77 -11.90
C LYS A 170 -18.23 1.28 -10.69
N LEU A 171 -17.12 1.99 -10.93
CA LEU A 171 -16.21 2.46 -9.90
C LEU A 171 -16.63 3.81 -9.32
N LYS A 172 -16.34 3.97 -8.03
CA LYS A 172 -16.63 5.19 -7.26
C LYS A 172 -15.33 5.84 -6.81
N SER A 173 -15.39 7.16 -6.67
CA SER A 173 -14.32 7.94 -6.08
C SER A 173 -14.39 7.86 -4.55
N ILE A 174 -13.24 7.87 -3.89
CA ILE A 174 -13.11 7.96 -2.44
C ILE A 174 -13.53 9.37 -2.01
N GLU A 175 -14.49 9.44 -1.10
CA GLU A 175 -14.91 10.70 -0.47
C GLU A 175 -13.84 11.18 0.53
N PRO A 176 -13.66 12.50 0.74
CA PRO A 176 -12.65 13.03 1.66
C PRO A 176 -12.77 12.46 3.08
N VAL A 177 -14.01 12.33 3.59
CA VAL A 177 -14.28 11.78 4.92
C VAL A 177 -13.86 10.31 5.03
N ALA A 178 -14.04 9.53 3.96
CA ALA A 178 -13.64 8.13 3.91
C ALA A 178 -12.11 8.00 3.86
N LEU A 179 -11.44 8.86 3.09
CA LEU A 179 -9.96 8.92 3.05
C LEU A 179 -9.38 9.27 4.43
N ASP A 180 -9.93 10.28 5.10
CA ASP A 180 -9.52 10.70 6.45
C ASP A 180 -9.64 9.55 7.45
N ALA A 181 -10.77 8.85 7.40
CA ALA A 181 -11.04 7.72 8.29
C ALA A 181 -10.13 6.52 7.98
N ALA A 182 -9.83 6.27 6.69
CA ALA A 182 -8.89 5.24 6.28
C ALA A 182 -7.46 5.55 6.74
N ILE A 183 -7.00 6.79 6.62
CA ILE A 183 -5.68 7.23 7.12
C ILE A 183 -5.58 6.98 8.62
N ARG A 184 -6.59 7.35 9.42
CA ARG A 184 -6.59 7.09 10.88
C ARG A 184 -6.57 5.61 11.22
N ARG A 185 -7.23 4.75 10.44
CA ARG A 185 -7.20 3.28 10.63
C ARG A 185 -5.87 2.64 10.25
N LEU A 186 -5.13 3.27 9.33
CA LEU A 186 -3.83 2.82 8.87
C LEU A 186 -2.69 3.30 9.76
N GLN A 187 -2.89 4.36 10.54
CA GLN A 187 -1.93 4.75 11.56
C GLN A 187 -1.66 3.55 12.46
N PRO A 188 -0.38 3.27 12.78
CA PRO A 188 -0.07 2.37 13.87
C PRO A 188 -0.94 2.76 15.05
N LEU A 189 -1.53 1.78 15.73
CA LEU A 189 -2.10 2.04 17.04
C LEU A 189 -0.92 2.49 17.90
N ASP A 190 -0.70 3.80 17.96
CA ASP A 190 0.02 4.46 19.04
C ASP A 190 -0.83 4.26 20.31
N GLY A 191 -0.92 3.01 20.76
CA GLY A 191 -0.96 2.78 22.18
C GLY A 191 0.36 3.32 22.71
N PRO A 192 0.35 4.10 23.81
CA PRO A 192 1.60 4.53 24.40
C PRO A 192 2.41 3.26 24.67
N ALA A 193 3.57 3.13 24.04
CA ALA A 193 4.66 2.45 24.72
C ALA A 193 4.71 3.08 26.11
N PRO A 194 4.74 2.30 27.21
CA PRO A 194 4.74 2.87 28.56
C PRO A 194 5.85 3.92 28.61
N GLU A 195 5.39 5.16 28.67
CA GLU A 195 6.21 6.36 28.68
C GLU A 195 7.13 6.19 29.89
N ALA A 196 8.42 6.02 29.62
CA ALA A 196 9.42 6.08 30.68
C ALA A 196 9.21 7.45 31.38
N PRO A 197 8.93 7.47 32.69
CA PRO A 197 8.59 8.70 33.36
C PRO A 197 9.76 9.69 33.25
N PRO A 198 9.48 11.01 33.15
CA PRO A 198 10.49 12.03 32.92
C PRO A 198 11.56 12.03 34.02
N PRO A 199 12.84 12.22 33.67
CA PRO A 199 13.95 12.22 34.62
C PRO A 199 14.01 13.60 35.30
N ASN A 200 13.10 13.90 36.23
CA ASN A 200 13.27 15.00 37.18
C ASN A 200 12.26 14.93 38.32
N ALA A 201 12.47 13.97 39.23
CA ALA A 201 12.06 14.08 40.63
C ALA A 201 13.08 13.30 41.48
N PRO A 202 13.56 13.86 42.60
CA PRO A 202 14.82 13.45 43.22
C PRO A 202 14.67 12.08 43.87
N ARG A 203 15.33 11.06 43.31
CA ARG A 203 15.49 9.77 43.96
C ARG A 203 16.89 9.71 44.58
N ALA A 204 16.90 9.48 45.88
CA ALA A 204 18.05 9.52 46.75
C ALA A 204 19.25 8.75 46.18
N ALA A 205 20.43 9.35 46.37
CA ALA A 205 21.71 8.82 45.98
C ALA A 205 21.91 7.38 46.48
N THR A 206 22.08 6.45 45.55
CA THR A 206 22.81 5.20 45.77
C THR A 206 23.55 4.85 44.48
N GLN A 207 24.87 5.04 44.56
CA GLN A 207 26.02 4.49 43.83
C GLN A 207 25.85 3.69 42.52
N PRO A 208 26.85 3.71 41.62
CA PRO A 208 26.79 3.07 40.32
C PRO A 208 26.93 1.55 40.46
N VAL A 209 25.95 0.80 39.96
CA VAL A 209 26.04 -0.66 39.86
C VAL A 209 26.15 -1.04 38.39
N ALA A 210 27.22 -1.77 38.09
CA ALA A 210 27.54 -2.40 36.83
C ALA A 210 26.37 -3.24 36.29
N SER A 211 26.35 -3.42 34.97
CA SER A 211 25.46 -4.32 34.23
C SER A 211 25.22 -5.63 35.01
N PRO A 212 23.97 -6.09 35.18
CA PRO A 212 23.75 -7.37 35.83
C PRO A 212 24.27 -8.46 34.90
N ASP A 213 25.28 -9.17 35.38
CA ASP A 213 25.74 -10.45 34.91
C ASP A 213 24.57 -11.43 35.05
N VAL A 214 23.76 -11.55 34.00
CA VAL A 214 22.62 -12.47 33.98
C VAL A 214 23.18 -13.88 33.84
N ASP A 215 23.23 -14.61 34.95
CA ASP A 215 23.59 -16.04 34.97
C ASP A 215 22.71 -16.78 33.94
N PRO A 216 23.30 -17.29 32.83
CA PRO A 216 22.56 -17.92 31.75
C PRO A 216 21.73 -19.11 32.22
N ARG A 217 22.19 -19.80 33.26
CA ARG A 217 21.48 -20.94 33.84
C ARG A 217 20.18 -20.50 34.51
N ARG A 218 20.21 -19.36 35.20
CA ARG A 218 19.06 -18.80 35.91
C ARG A 218 18.01 -18.27 34.92
N PHE A 219 18.46 -17.67 33.82
CA PHE A 219 17.60 -17.26 32.71
C PHE A 219 16.88 -18.46 32.07
N LEU A 220 17.61 -19.55 31.75
CA LEU A 220 17.01 -20.75 31.18
C LEU A 220 16.02 -21.44 32.14
N GLN A 221 16.27 -21.40 33.45
CA GLN A 221 15.32 -21.87 34.45
C GLN A 221 14.06 -21.02 34.52
N GLN A 222 14.15 -19.70 34.35
CA GLN A 222 12.98 -18.83 34.28
C GLN A 222 12.14 -19.12 33.02
N VAL A 223 12.78 -19.28 31.86
CA VAL A 223 12.09 -19.63 30.60
C VAL A 223 11.40 -21.00 30.70
N LEU A 224 12.03 -21.98 31.34
CA LEU A 224 11.44 -23.31 31.54
C LEU A 224 10.17 -23.28 32.43
N ASN A 225 10.20 -22.46 33.48
CA ASN A 225 9.13 -22.35 34.47
C ASN A 225 8.00 -21.38 34.08
N ASP A 226 8.16 -20.63 32.99
CA ASP A 226 7.12 -19.74 32.49
C ASP A 226 6.05 -20.51 31.69
N GLU A 227 4.83 -20.56 32.21
CA GLU A 227 3.70 -21.24 31.57
C GLU A 227 3.17 -20.51 30.33
N THR A 228 3.47 -19.22 30.18
CA THR A 228 3.07 -18.40 29.02
C THR A 228 4.08 -18.49 27.87
N ALA A 229 5.27 -19.02 28.13
CA ALA A 229 6.29 -19.25 27.12
C ALA A 229 5.89 -20.42 26.18
N ALA A 230 6.14 -20.24 24.88
CA ALA A 230 5.84 -21.25 23.88
C ALA A 230 6.53 -22.58 24.21
N LEU A 231 5.79 -23.69 24.18
CA LEU A 231 6.27 -25.03 24.51
C LEU A 231 7.62 -25.41 23.83
N PRO A 232 7.87 -25.05 22.55
CA PRO A 232 9.16 -25.32 21.91
C PRO A 232 10.36 -24.62 22.57
N LEU A 233 10.18 -23.38 23.07
CA LEU A 233 11.24 -22.63 23.76
C LEU A 233 11.55 -23.23 25.14
N ARG A 234 10.51 -23.73 25.83
CA ARG A 234 10.67 -24.44 27.11
C ARG A 234 11.44 -25.75 26.93
N ILE A 235 11.19 -26.47 25.83
CA ILE A 235 11.93 -27.71 25.49
C ILE A 235 13.41 -27.41 25.20
N GLU A 236 13.72 -26.35 24.46
CA GLU A 236 15.11 -25.97 24.18
C GLU A 236 15.85 -25.52 25.46
N ALA A 237 15.18 -24.77 26.35
CA ALA A 237 15.75 -24.41 27.65
C ALA A 237 16.02 -25.65 28.53
N ALA A 238 15.11 -26.63 28.53
CA ALA A 238 15.31 -27.90 29.23
C ALA A 238 16.54 -28.67 28.69
N LYS A 239 16.69 -28.77 27.36
CA LYS A 239 17.84 -29.43 26.73
C LYS A 239 19.16 -28.76 27.09
N ALA A 240 19.19 -27.43 27.13
CA ALA A 240 20.38 -26.66 27.49
C ALA A 240 20.80 -26.82 28.95
N LEU A 241 19.89 -27.23 29.84
CA LEU A 241 20.14 -27.46 31.28
C LEU A 241 20.58 -28.89 31.62
N LEU A 242 20.49 -29.85 30.67
CA LEU A 242 20.93 -31.22 30.90
C LEU A 242 22.47 -31.32 30.87
N PRO A 243 23.08 -32.09 31.79
CA PRO A 243 24.51 -32.38 31.72
C PRO A 243 24.82 -33.16 30.44
N ARG A 244 25.75 -32.66 29.62
CA ARG A 244 26.27 -33.42 28.48
C ARG A 244 27.02 -34.62 29.03
N SER A 245 26.51 -35.81 28.75
CA SER A 245 27.22 -37.08 28.92
C SER A 245 28.13 -37.31 27.73
#